data_AF-A0A0A3W5D8-F1
#
_entry.id   AF-A0A0A3W5D8-F1
#
_cell.length_a   1.000
_cell.length_b   1.000
_cell.length_c   1.000
_cell.angle_alpha   90.00
_cell.angle_beta   90.00
_cell.angle_gamma   90.00
#
_symmetry.space_group_name_H-M   'P 1'
#
loop_
_entity.id
_entity.type
_entity.pdbx_description
1 polymer ?
#
loop_
_entity_poly.entity_id
_entity_poly.type
_entity_poly.pdbx_seq_one_letter_code
_entity_poly.pdbx_strand_id
1 'polypeptide(L)'
;MVLATFGSEVKVLLQGAALSLLRSELEFDQLKHAFKIASNMVDSFEFYDLTPILVESKNQNSPFVQHTEQEIEFVELNPAFIQGFDHVLYW
;
A
#
# COMPACT_ATOMS: atom_id res chain seq x y z
N MET A 1 -1.36 -10.40 5.87
CA MET A 1 -0.74 -11.35 4.93
C MET A 1 -1.30 -12.78 4.99
N VAL A 2 -2.03 -13.17 6.04
CA VAL A 2 -2.75 -14.46 6.09
C VAL A 2 -4.08 -14.44 5.31
N LEU A 3 -4.58 -13.27 4.90
CA LEU A 3 -5.87 -13.18 4.18
C LEU A 3 -5.76 -13.56 2.68
N ALA A 4 -4.69 -13.17 1.99
CA ALA A 4 -4.46 -13.56 0.59
C ALA A 4 -4.34 -15.08 0.40
N THR A 5 -3.92 -15.81 1.44
CA THR A 5 -3.74 -17.27 1.38
C THR A 5 -5.05 -18.07 1.43
N PHE A 6 -6.20 -17.43 1.69
CA PHE A 6 -7.51 -18.08 1.67
C PHE A 6 -8.26 -17.92 0.32
N GLY A 7 -7.58 -17.42 -0.72
CA GLY A 7 -8.19 -17.19 -2.03
C GLY A 7 -9.20 -16.04 -2.03
N SER A 8 -9.18 -15.19 -1.00
CA SER A 8 -9.96 -13.96 -0.95
C SER A 8 -9.26 -12.90 -1.80
N GLU A 9 -10.03 -12.18 -2.62
CA GLU A 9 -9.52 -11.02 -3.33
C GLU A 9 -9.32 -9.86 -2.33
N VAL A 10 -8.10 -9.35 -2.24
CA VAL A 10 -7.72 -8.30 -1.29
C VAL A 10 -7.17 -7.12 -2.06
N LYS A 11 -7.66 -5.92 -1.76
CA LYS A 11 -7.10 -4.66 -2.25
C LYS A 11 -6.53 -3.86 -1.08
N VAL A 12 -5.42 -3.17 -1.31
CA VAL A 12 -4.76 -2.32 -0.31
C VAL A 12 -4.81 -0.88 -0.78
N LEU A 13 -5.44 0.00 0.02
CA LEU A 13 -5.49 1.45 -0.23
C LEU A 13 -4.55 2.18 0.74
N LEU A 14 -3.58 2.92 0.22
CA LEU A 14 -2.71 3.77 1.04
C LEU A 14 -3.27 5.19 1.10
N GLN A 15 -3.47 5.70 2.33
CA GLN A 15 -3.98 7.04 2.58
C GLN A 15 -3.05 7.87 3.47
N GLY A 16 -3.04 9.19 3.24
CA GLY A 16 -2.32 10.14 4.09
C GLY A 16 -0.84 9.80 4.25
N ALA A 17 -0.38 9.66 5.50
CA ALA A 17 1.01 9.34 5.80
C ALA A 17 1.44 7.94 5.33
N ALA A 18 0.50 7.02 5.10
CA ALA A 18 0.81 5.69 4.60
C ALA A 18 1.41 5.71 3.18
N LEU A 19 1.21 6.78 2.41
CA LEU A 19 1.89 6.97 1.13
C LEU A 19 3.42 6.97 1.26
N SER A 20 3.97 7.34 2.42
CA SER A 20 5.41 7.27 2.67
C SER A 20 5.98 5.85 2.64
N LEU A 21 5.13 4.82 2.75
CA LEU A 21 5.52 3.42 2.62
C LEU A 21 5.89 3.05 1.18
N LEU A 22 5.50 3.85 0.18
CA LEU A 22 5.89 3.67 -1.22
C LEU A 22 7.36 4.02 -1.50
N ARG A 23 8.07 4.51 -0.48
CA ARG A 23 9.48 4.87 -0.56
C ARG A 23 10.37 3.65 -0.33
N SER A 24 10.90 3.10 -1.41
CA SER A 24 11.74 1.89 -1.39
C SER A 24 13.23 2.19 -1.16
N GLU A 25 13.72 3.43 -1.37
CA GLU A 25 15.16 3.72 -1.27
C GLU A 25 15.73 3.89 0.16
N LEU A 26 15.00 3.48 1.20
CA LEU A 26 15.44 3.62 2.58
C LEU A 26 16.36 2.47 3.00
N GLU A 27 17.55 2.79 3.52
CA GLU A 27 18.49 1.80 4.06
C GLU A 27 18.25 1.56 5.56
N PHE A 28 18.11 0.29 5.95
CA PHE A 28 17.94 -0.10 7.35
C PHE A 28 19.30 -0.23 8.04
N ASP A 29 19.56 0.65 9.01
CA ASP A 29 20.72 0.58 9.90
C ASP A 29 20.31 0.02 11.27
N GLN A 30 20.62 -1.25 11.51
CA GLN A 30 20.30 -1.96 12.75
C GLN A 30 21.00 -1.40 14.00
N LEU A 31 22.08 -0.64 13.85
CA LEU A 31 22.75 0.02 14.98
C LEU A 31 22.02 1.30 15.39
N LYS A 32 21.28 1.93 14.46
CA LYS A 32 20.51 3.17 14.70
C LYS A 32 19.04 2.90 14.99
N HIS A 33 18.47 1.82 14.46
CA HIS A 33 17.05 1.54 14.51
C HIS A 33 16.77 0.12 14.99
N ALA A 34 15.91 0.00 16.00
CA ALA A 34 15.51 -1.30 16.55
C ALA A 34 14.56 -2.08 15.62
N PHE A 35 13.89 -1.39 14.68
CA PHE A 35 12.86 -1.97 13.81
C PHE A 35 13.21 -1.79 12.34
N LYS A 36 13.00 -2.86 11.56
CA LYS A 36 13.13 -2.83 10.10
C LYS A 36 12.14 -1.83 9.49
N ILE A 37 12.49 -1.33 8.32
CA ILE A 37 11.68 -0.34 7.60
C ILE A 37 10.40 -1.00 7.11
N ALA A 38 9.27 -0.33 7.33
CA ALA A 38 7.96 -0.84 6.98
C ALA A 38 7.70 -0.86 5.45
N SER A 39 8.39 -0.04 4.65
CA SER A 39 8.27 -0.07 3.18
C SER A 39 8.69 -1.40 2.58
N ASN A 40 9.64 -2.13 3.20
CA ASN A 40 10.01 -3.49 2.80
C ASN A 40 8.82 -4.47 2.79
N MET A 41 7.77 -4.20 3.58
CA MET A 41 6.54 -4.99 3.55
C MET A 41 5.76 -4.75 2.25
N VAL A 42 5.71 -3.49 1.78
CA VAL A 42 5.02 -3.12 0.54
C VAL A 42 5.71 -3.77 -0.66
N ASP A 43 7.05 -3.85 -0.66
CA ASP A 43 7.79 -4.56 -1.70
C ASP A 43 7.40 -6.04 -1.81
N SER A 44 6.97 -6.65 -0.70
CA SER A 44 6.54 -8.04 -0.73
C SER A 44 5.14 -8.27 -1.32
N PHE A 45 4.37 -7.21 -1.60
CA PHE A 45 2.98 -7.32 -2.07
C PHE A 45 2.83 -8.05 -3.41
N GLU A 46 3.83 -7.94 -4.29
CA GLU A 46 3.86 -8.66 -5.56
C GLU A 46 3.78 -10.19 -5.38
N PHE A 47 4.31 -10.72 -4.27
CA PHE A 47 4.30 -12.16 -3.98
C PHE A 47 2.98 -12.67 -3.40
N TYR A 48 2.04 -11.77 -3.10
CA TYR A 48 0.76 -12.08 -2.47
C TYR A 48 -0.46 -11.66 -3.31
N ASP A 49 -0.24 -11.33 -4.59
CA ASP A 49 -1.29 -10.82 -5.48
C ASP A 49 -2.02 -9.59 -4.90
N LEU A 50 -1.28 -8.73 -4.17
CA LEU A 50 -1.81 -7.50 -3.55
C LEU A 50 -1.56 -6.25 -4.42
N THR A 51 -1.03 -6.43 -5.61
CA THR A 51 -0.89 -5.39 -6.63
C THR A 51 -2.10 -5.43 -7.59
N PRO A 52 -2.52 -4.26 -8.14
CA PRO A 52 -1.99 -2.93 -7.88
C PRO A 52 -2.38 -2.39 -6.49
N ILE A 53 -1.53 -1.50 -5.95
CA ILE A 53 -1.83 -0.74 -4.73
C ILE A 53 -2.75 0.41 -5.11
N LEU A 54 -3.84 0.57 -4.36
CA LEU A 54 -4.78 1.65 -4.58
C LEU A 54 -4.28 2.94 -3.94
N VAL A 55 -4.43 4.05 -4.65
CA VAL A 55 -4.15 5.41 -4.16
C VAL A 55 -5.28 6.34 -4.58
N GLU A 56 -5.71 7.23 -3.67
CA GLU A 56 -6.71 8.24 -4.04
C GLU A 56 -6.19 9.16 -5.16
N SER A 57 -6.97 9.39 -6.22
CA SER A 57 -6.57 10.20 -7.37
C SER A 57 -6.07 11.60 -7.00
N LYS A 58 -6.56 12.19 -5.90
CA LYS A 58 -6.09 13.48 -5.38
C LYS A 58 -4.60 13.48 -5.00
N ASN A 59 -4.02 12.31 -4.75
CA ASN A 59 -2.63 12.12 -4.35
C ASN A 59 -1.71 11.71 -5.51
N GLN A 60 -2.20 11.68 -6.77
CA GLN A 60 -1.39 11.28 -7.93
C GLN A 60 -0.11 12.11 -8.10
N ASN A 61 -0.13 13.36 -7.65
CA ASN A 61 1.00 14.29 -7.72
C ASN A 61 1.88 14.26 -6.45
N SER A 62 1.63 13.34 -5.53
CA SER A 62 2.47 13.17 -4.35
C SER A 62 3.87 12.72 -4.77
N PRO A 63 4.95 13.28 -4.18
CA PRO A 63 6.31 12.81 -4.45
C PRO A 63 6.47 11.31 -4.23
N PHE A 64 5.78 10.74 -3.25
CA PHE A 64 5.85 9.30 -2.97
C PHE A 64 5.24 8.45 -4.08
N VAL A 65 4.23 8.96 -4.79
CA VAL A 65 3.56 8.23 -5.88
C VAL A 65 4.34 8.38 -7.19
N GLN A 66 4.92 9.55 -7.44
CA GLN A 66 5.68 9.80 -8.68
C GLN A 66 7.01 9.03 -8.76
N HIS A 67 7.59 8.68 -7.61
CA HIS A 67 8.89 8.01 -7.52
C HIS A 67 8.80 6.55 -7.08
N THR A 68 7.60 5.98 -6.98
CA THR A 68 7.44 4.58 -6.60
C THR A 68 7.64 3.66 -7.79
N GLU A 69 8.23 2.49 -7.54
CA GLU A 69 8.30 1.38 -8.50
C GLU A 69 7.09 0.46 -8.40
N GLN A 70 6.24 0.65 -7.38
CA GLN A 70 5.03 -0.14 -7.16
C GLN A 70 3.97 0.13 -8.23
N GLU A 71 3.21 -0.89 -8.61
CA GLU A 71 2.07 -0.73 -9.52
C GLU A 71 0.93 -0.04 -8.79
N ILE A 72 0.49 1.13 -9.28
CA ILE A 72 -0.54 1.96 -8.65
C ILE A 72 -1.80 2.00 -9.51
N GLU A 73 -2.95 1.78 -8.87
CA GLU A 73 -4.27 2.06 -9.43
C GLU A 73 -4.88 3.27 -8.71
N PHE A 74 -5.30 4.28 -9.47
CA PHE A 74 -5.92 5.47 -8.93
C PHE A 74 -7.42 5.30 -8.77
N VAL A 75 -7.93 5.61 -7.57
CA VAL A 75 -9.34 5.47 -7.22
C VAL A 75 -9.92 6.75 -6.63
N GLU A 76 -11.23 6.92 -6.73
CA GLU A 76 -11.96 7.93 -5.97
C GLU A 76 -12.59 7.26 -4.74
N LEU A 77 -12.05 7.56 -3.55
CA LEU A 77 -12.58 6.99 -2.32
C LEU A 77 -13.89 7.69 -1.94
N ASN A 78 -15.01 7.01 -2.21
CA ASN A 78 -16.34 7.46 -1.86
C ASN A 78 -17.16 6.29 -1.28
N PRO A 79 -18.36 6.55 -0.71
CA PRO A 79 -19.18 5.49 -0.13
C PRO A 79 -19.53 4.37 -1.10
N ALA A 80 -19.74 4.66 -2.39
CA ALA A 80 -20.06 3.65 -3.40
C ALA A 80 -18.88 2.70 -3.67
N PHE A 81 -17.65 3.23 -3.69
CA PHE A 81 -16.44 2.44 -3.79
C PHE A 81 -16.29 1.49 -2.59
N ILE A 82 -16.45 2.00 -1.37
CA ILE A 82 -16.35 1.21 -0.13
C ILE A 82 -17.41 0.09 -0.09
N GLN A 83 -18.63 0.37 -0.56
CA GLN A 83 -19.71 -0.62 -0.64
C GLN A 83 -19.44 -1.76 -1.64
N GLY A 84 -18.43 -1.62 -2.50
CA GLY A 84 -17.97 -2.69 -3.39
C GLY A 84 -17.18 -3.80 -2.69
N PHE A 85 -16.83 -3.63 -1.41
CA PHE A 85 -16.09 -4.61 -0.63
C PHE A 85 -17.00 -5.27 0.40
N ASP A 86 -16.93 -6.60 0.51
CA ASP A 86 -17.65 -7.34 1.56
C ASP A 86 -17.20 -6.93 2.97
N HIS A 87 -15.89 -6.65 3.11
CA HIS A 87 -15.26 -6.27 4.37
C HIS A 87 -14.19 -5.20 4.15
N VAL A 88 -14.08 -4.26 5.09
CA VAL A 88 -13.08 -3.19 5.06
C VAL A 88 -12.39 -3.10 6.42
N LEU A 89 -11.06 -3.10 6.40
CA LEU A 89 -10.20 -3.00 7.58
C LEU A 89 -9.45 -1.66 7.58
N TYR A 90 -9.42 -0.98 8.72
CA TYR A 90 -8.74 0.30 8.90
C TYR A 90 -7.60 0.14 9.91
N TRP A 91 -6.47 0.80 9.65
CA TRP A 91 -5.26 0.81 10.47
C TRP A 91 -4.71 2.22 10.60
#